data_AF-A0A483ZG58-F1
#
_entry.id   AF-A0A483ZG58-F1
#
_cell.length_a   1.000
_cell.length_b   1.000
_cell.length_c   1.000
_cell.angle_alpha   90.00
_cell.angle_beta   90.00
_cell.angle_gamma   90.00
#
_symmetry.space_group_name_H-M   'P 1'
#
loop_
_entity.id
_entity.type
_entity.pdbx_description
1 polymer ?
#
loop_
_entity_poly.entity_id
_entity_poly.type
_entity_poly.pdbx_seq_one_letter_code
_entity_poly.pdbx_strand_id
1 'polypeptide(L)'
;RILSSGGAGYLLAEEAFPVTRLQLQDLENGELILLDVSAQDGKAALEPVRLVYSGEVATASAGHKGAVSGRDASGERENGAAGQGEVKLSAPLPVQLPRYAAQHLYAPLRTVEAVPGISPVSLKPAVITSLLPSEPVETKTLAAWAASGYSVVAVRLKNQSDKPVVLDPRRLQGRFYSATFQHRWLGAQGTPEDTTLLYLVFTGRPENAFLPSAVMAKKGGR
;
A
#
# COMPACT_ATOMS: atom_id res chain seq x y z
N ARG A 1 -0.43 -25.92 -8.33
CA ARG A 1 0.44 -25.09 -7.45
C ARG A 1 0.61 -23.65 -7.95
N ILE A 2 0.65 -22.67 -7.03
CA ILE A 2 0.94 -21.24 -7.33
C ILE A 2 2.18 -20.82 -6.53
N LEU A 3 3.12 -20.14 -7.19
CA LEU A 3 4.32 -19.55 -6.56
C LEU A 3 4.54 -18.14 -7.07
N SER A 4 4.99 -17.23 -6.22
CA SER A 4 5.38 -15.87 -6.59
C SER A 4 6.78 -15.57 -6.06
N SER A 5 7.67 -15.09 -6.92
CA SER A 5 9.05 -14.74 -6.54
C SER A 5 9.57 -13.63 -7.46
N GLY A 6 10.10 -12.55 -6.86
CA GLY A 6 10.86 -11.52 -7.58
C GLY A 6 10.12 -10.84 -8.75
N GLY A 7 8.80 -10.67 -8.65
CA GLY A 7 7.98 -10.08 -9.73
C GLY A 7 7.50 -11.06 -10.80
N ALA A 8 7.77 -12.36 -10.64
CA ALA A 8 7.27 -13.43 -11.50
C ALA A 8 6.28 -14.34 -10.76
N GLY A 9 5.14 -14.61 -11.39
CA GLY A 9 4.18 -15.62 -10.94
C GLY A 9 4.34 -16.92 -11.73
N TYR A 10 4.41 -18.04 -11.04
CA TYR A 10 4.48 -19.38 -11.62
C TYR A 10 3.19 -20.13 -11.30
N LEU A 11 2.52 -20.60 -12.36
CA LEU A 11 1.30 -21.39 -12.29
C LEU A 11 1.61 -22.78 -12.83
N LEU A 12 1.38 -23.80 -12.01
CA LEU A 12 1.49 -25.20 -12.43
C LEU A 12 0.14 -25.88 -12.23
N ALA A 13 -0.45 -26.36 -13.34
CA ALA A 13 -1.62 -27.22 -13.32
C ALA A 13 -1.22 -28.63 -12.89
N GLU A 14 -1.86 -29.15 -11.85
CA GLU A 14 -1.64 -30.54 -11.38
C GLU A 14 -2.63 -31.52 -12.02
N GLU A 15 -3.82 -31.03 -12.37
CA GLU A 15 -4.90 -31.77 -13.03
C GLU A 15 -5.54 -30.90 -14.12
N ALA A 16 -6.25 -31.51 -15.06
CA ALA A 16 -7.04 -30.79 -16.05
C ALA A 16 -8.20 -30.03 -15.38
N PHE A 17 -8.46 -28.80 -15.83
CA PHE A 17 -9.51 -27.96 -15.27
C PHE A 17 -10.14 -27.03 -16.32
N PRO A 18 -11.46 -26.74 -16.21
CA PRO A 18 -12.17 -25.86 -17.13
C PRO A 18 -11.72 -24.40 -16.99
N VAL A 19 -12.09 -23.54 -17.94
CA VAL A 19 -11.72 -22.11 -17.93
C VAL A 19 -12.02 -21.47 -16.57
N THR A 20 -10.97 -21.03 -15.89
CA THR A 20 -11.00 -20.43 -14.56
C THR A 20 -10.36 -19.05 -14.61
N ARG A 21 -11.04 -18.06 -14.06
CA ARG A 21 -10.56 -16.68 -14.01
C ARG A 21 -9.62 -16.47 -12.82
N LEU A 22 -8.39 -16.09 -13.10
CA LEU A 22 -7.40 -15.63 -12.13
C LEU A 22 -7.37 -14.11 -12.08
N GLN A 23 -7.24 -13.58 -10.88
CA GLN A 23 -7.04 -12.16 -10.64
C GLN A 23 -5.59 -11.93 -10.24
N LEU A 24 -4.85 -11.21 -11.08
CA LEU A 24 -3.51 -10.74 -10.82
C LEU A 24 -3.60 -9.26 -10.42
N GLN A 25 -2.84 -8.86 -9.42
CA GLN A 25 -2.72 -7.47 -9.02
C GLN A 25 -1.27 -7.05 -9.16
N ASP A 26 -1.04 -5.99 -9.93
CA ASP A 26 0.26 -5.32 -9.97
C ASP A 26 0.47 -4.57 -8.65
N LEU A 27 1.63 -4.80 -8.02
CA LEU A 27 1.95 -4.26 -6.70
C LEU A 27 2.53 -2.83 -6.75
N GLU A 28 2.97 -2.36 -7.91
CA GLU A 28 3.54 -1.02 -8.12
C GLU A 28 2.46 0.02 -8.42
N ASN A 29 1.42 -0.36 -9.16
CA ASN A 29 0.35 0.57 -9.58
C ASN A 29 -1.06 0.16 -9.10
N GLY A 30 -1.23 -1.03 -8.52
CA GLY A 30 -2.53 -1.53 -8.06
C GLY A 30 -3.47 -2.00 -9.18
N GLU A 31 -2.99 -2.09 -10.42
CA GLU A 31 -3.74 -2.56 -11.59
C GLU A 31 -4.19 -4.01 -11.40
N LEU A 32 -5.41 -4.30 -11.84
CA LEU A 32 -6.04 -5.60 -11.68
C LEU A 32 -6.20 -6.25 -13.06
N ILE A 33 -5.43 -7.31 -13.29
CA ILE A 33 -5.42 -8.07 -14.54
C ILE A 33 -6.24 -9.34 -14.32
N LEU A 34 -7.26 -9.54 -15.15
CA LEU A 34 -8.06 -10.76 -15.15
C LEU A 34 -7.53 -11.70 -16.25
N LEU A 35 -7.09 -12.89 -15.86
CA LEU A 35 -6.54 -13.90 -16.75
C LEU A 35 -7.39 -15.16 -16.71
N ASP A 36 -8.03 -15.51 -17.82
CA ASP A 36 -8.75 -16.78 -17.95
C ASP A 36 -7.76 -17.88 -18.35
N VAL A 37 -7.59 -18.88 -17.49
CA VAL A 37 -6.68 -20.01 -17.69
C VAL A 37 -7.47 -21.33 -17.76
N SER A 38 -7.00 -22.29 -18.53
CA SER A 38 -7.52 -23.66 -18.53
C SER A 38 -6.38 -24.66 -18.66
N ALA A 39 -6.59 -25.90 -18.21
CA ALA A 39 -5.64 -26.99 -18.40
C ALA A 39 -6.33 -28.21 -18.99
N GLN A 40 -5.66 -28.87 -19.93
CA GLN A 40 -6.12 -30.10 -20.60
C GLN A 40 -5.01 -31.13 -20.54
N ASP A 41 -5.37 -32.41 -20.50
CA ASP A 41 -4.40 -33.51 -20.52
C ASP A 41 -3.63 -33.54 -21.85
N GLY A 42 -2.32 -33.77 -21.78
CA GLY A 42 -1.49 -34.02 -22.97
C GLY A 42 -0.45 -32.95 -23.33
N LYS A 43 -0.31 -31.86 -22.55
CA LYS A 43 0.81 -30.90 -22.70
C LYS A 43 1.62 -30.78 -21.41
N ALA A 44 2.80 -31.40 -21.40
CA ALA A 44 3.78 -31.31 -20.29
C ALA A 44 4.84 -30.20 -20.50
N ALA A 45 4.83 -29.50 -21.63
CA ALA A 45 5.77 -28.42 -21.91
C ALA A 45 5.32 -27.12 -21.24
N LEU A 46 6.17 -26.58 -20.36
CA LEU A 46 5.97 -25.28 -19.72
C LEU A 46 6.48 -24.18 -20.66
N GLU A 47 5.56 -23.39 -21.23
CA GLU A 47 5.93 -22.25 -22.07
C GLU A 47 5.92 -20.95 -21.24
N PRO A 48 7.00 -20.16 -21.26
CA PRO A 48 7.02 -18.87 -20.58
C PRO A 48 6.09 -17.88 -21.29
N VAL A 49 5.04 -17.45 -20.61
CA VAL A 49 4.13 -16.40 -21.10
C VAL A 49 4.63 -15.06 -20.58
N ARG A 50 4.98 -14.14 -21.49
CA ARG A 50 5.32 -12.75 -21.17
C ARG A 50 4.15 -11.87 -21.60
N LEU A 51 3.56 -11.15 -20.66
CA LEU A 51 2.63 -10.07 -20.98
C LEU A 51 3.46 -8.88 -21.47
N VAL A 52 3.33 -8.54 -22.75
CA VAL A 52 3.97 -7.37 -23.37
C VAL A 52 2.86 -6.38 -23.70
N TYR A 53 2.92 -5.20 -23.09
CA TYR A 53 1.96 -4.13 -23.31
C TYR A 53 2.20 -3.50 -24.68
N SER A 54 1.18 -3.43 -25.51
CA SER A 54 1.17 -2.64 -26.74
C SER A 54 -0.19 -1.96 -26.90
N GLY A 55 -0.29 -0.70 -26.47
CA GLY A 55 -1.48 0.15 -26.69
C GLY A 55 -1.95 0.97 -25.49
N GLU A 56 -2.78 1.98 -25.76
CA GLU A 56 -3.45 2.84 -24.77
C GLU A 56 -4.30 2.02 -23.81
N VAL A 57 -4.03 2.17 -22.51
CA VAL A 57 -4.78 1.54 -21.43
C VAL A 57 -6.15 2.21 -21.36
N ALA A 58 -7.18 1.55 -21.87
CA ALA A 58 -8.55 2.02 -21.73
C ALA A 58 -8.95 1.94 -20.25
N THR A 59 -8.81 3.04 -19.52
CA THR A 59 -9.42 3.23 -18.21
C THR A 59 -10.94 3.19 -18.39
N ALA A 60 -11.56 2.05 -18.10
CA ALA A 60 -13.01 1.93 -18.05
C ALA A 60 -13.52 2.68 -16.81
N SER A 61 -13.57 4.01 -16.93
CA SER A 61 -14.27 4.88 -16.01
C SER A 61 -15.77 4.70 -16.29
N ALA A 62 -16.51 4.21 -15.31
CA ALA A 62 -17.96 4.19 -15.39
C ALA A 62 -18.47 5.64 -15.42
N GLY A 63 -18.73 6.17 -16.63
CA GLY A 63 -19.46 7.42 -16.81
C GLY A 63 -18.93 8.33 -17.92
N HIS A 64 -18.98 7.92 -19.19
CA HIS A 64 -19.29 8.90 -20.25
C HIS A 64 -19.92 8.24 -21.47
N LYS A 65 -20.90 8.93 -22.05
CA LYS A 65 -21.74 8.49 -23.15
C LYS A 65 -20.89 8.18 -24.38
N GLY A 66 -21.28 7.13 -25.09
CA GLY A 66 -20.63 6.68 -26.31
C GLY A 66 -20.59 7.75 -27.40
N ALA A 67 -19.46 7.79 -28.08
CA ALA A 67 -19.37 8.20 -29.47
C ALA A 67 -18.31 7.30 -30.12
N VAL A 68 -18.79 6.29 -30.83
CA VAL A 68 -18.00 5.56 -31.81
C VAL A 68 -17.76 6.50 -32.99
N SER A 69 -16.51 6.87 -33.25
CA SER A 69 -16.11 7.44 -34.54
C SER A 69 -15.02 6.56 -35.13
N GLY A 70 -15.41 5.64 -35.99
CA GLY A 70 -14.47 5.00 -36.90
C GLY A 70 -14.06 5.98 -37.99
N ARG A 71 -12.77 5.98 -38.34
CA ARG A 71 -12.33 6.16 -39.73
C ARG A 71 -10.89 5.68 -39.93
N ASP A 72 -10.74 4.91 -40.99
CA ASP A 72 -9.52 4.28 -41.51
C ASP A 72 -8.40 5.27 -41.84
N ALA A 73 -7.15 4.77 -41.77
CA ALA A 73 -6.19 4.66 -42.89
C ALA A 73 -4.72 4.88 -42.47
N SER A 74 -3.94 3.79 -42.57
CA SER A 74 -2.55 3.66 -43.05
C SER A 74 -1.64 4.90 -43.15
N GLY A 75 -0.40 4.78 -42.61
CA GLY A 75 0.77 5.48 -43.18
C GLY A 75 1.90 5.83 -42.20
N GLU A 76 2.93 4.98 -42.17
CA GLU A 76 4.38 5.26 -42.07
C GLU A 76 5.01 6.34 -41.14
N ARG A 77 5.98 5.85 -40.34
CA ARG A 77 7.20 6.50 -39.79
C ARG A 77 6.93 7.58 -38.73
N GLU A 78 7.67 7.72 -37.64
CA GLU A 78 9.13 7.80 -37.50
C GLU A 78 9.50 7.79 -35.99
N ASN A 79 10.78 7.58 -35.70
CA ASN A 79 11.41 7.65 -34.37
C ASN A 79 10.81 8.66 -33.37
N GLY A 80 10.58 8.18 -32.14
CA GLY A 80 10.40 9.04 -30.98
C GLY A 80 10.49 8.21 -29.71
N ALA A 81 11.60 8.33 -29.00
CA ALA A 81 11.77 7.77 -27.67
C ALA A 81 10.55 8.12 -26.81
N ALA A 82 9.81 7.10 -26.36
CA ALA A 82 8.73 7.26 -25.41
C ALA A 82 9.33 7.69 -24.07
N GLY A 83 9.50 9.00 -23.92
CA GLY A 83 9.71 9.64 -22.64
C GLY A 83 8.63 9.17 -21.70
N GLN A 84 9.07 8.63 -20.56
CA GLN A 84 8.24 8.33 -19.41
C GLN A 84 7.35 9.55 -19.16
N GLY A 85 6.05 9.42 -19.41
CA GLY A 85 5.10 10.47 -19.11
C GLY A 85 5.22 10.78 -17.62
N GLU A 86 5.73 11.96 -17.28
CA GLU A 86 5.73 12.45 -15.90
C GLU A 86 4.31 12.39 -15.38
N VAL A 87 4.04 11.41 -14.52
CA VAL A 87 2.79 11.35 -13.78
C VAL A 87 2.79 12.57 -12.88
N LYS A 88 2.05 13.60 -13.29
CA LYS A 88 1.86 14.80 -12.47
C LYS A 88 1.12 14.40 -11.20
N LEU A 89 1.86 14.28 -10.11
CA LEU A 89 1.27 14.08 -8.79
C LEU A 89 0.38 15.30 -8.48
N SER A 90 -0.91 15.06 -8.23
CA SER A 90 -1.88 16.12 -7.88
C SER A 90 -1.52 16.91 -6.60
N ALA A 91 -0.57 16.41 -5.80
CA ALA A 91 -0.06 17.04 -4.57
C ALA A 91 1.35 16.50 -4.25
N PRO A 92 2.13 17.15 -3.38
CA PRO A 92 3.41 16.62 -2.92
C PRO A 92 3.28 15.23 -2.28
N LEU A 93 4.26 14.35 -2.48
CA LEU A 93 4.28 12.99 -1.94
C LEU A 93 3.97 12.91 -0.43
N PRO A 94 4.51 13.78 0.44
CA PRO A 94 4.20 13.74 1.88
C PRO A 94 2.73 13.97 2.23
N VAL A 95 1.95 14.55 1.31
CA VAL A 95 0.50 14.75 1.45
C VAL A 95 -0.28 13.59 0.84
N GLN A 96 0.20 13.07 -0.30
CA GLN A 96 -0.44 11.94 -0.96
C GLN A 96 -0.30 10.63 -0.19
N LEU A 97 0.84 10.40 0.46
CA LEU A 97 1.11 9.18 1.21
C LEU A 97 0.10 8.94 2.35
N PRO A 98 -0.20 9.91 3.24
CA PRO A 98 -1.30 9.77 4.20
C PRO A 98 -2.66 9.51 3.56
N ARG A 99 -2.99 10.19 2.45
CA ARG A 99 -4.26 10.00 1.74
C ARG A 99 -4.38 8.57 1.20
N TYR A 100 -3.34 8.09 0.54
CA TYR A 100 -3.26 6.73 0.02
C TYR A 100 -3.38 5.69 1.16
N ALA A 101 -2.64 5.87 2.25
CA ALA A 101 -2.72 5.01 3.43
C ALA A 101 -4.14 4.99 4.04
N ALA A 102 -4.80 6.14 4.11
CA ALA A 102 -6.17 6.23 4.62
C ALA A 102 -7.17 5.55 3.69
N GLN A 103 -7.07 5.74 2.37
CA GLN A 103 -7.91 5.06 1.39
C GLN A 103 -7.72 3.53 1.46
N HIS A 104 -6.49 3.05 1.62
CA HIS A 104 -6.23 1.62 1.76
C HIS A 104 -6.83 0.98 3.02
N LEU A 105 -6.98 1.74 4.10
CA LEU A 105 -7.47 1.22 5.39
C LEU A 105 -8.98 1.39 5.57
N TYR A 106 -9.59 2.40 4.95
CA TYR A 106 -11.00 2.74 5.15
C TYR A 106 -11.86 2.67 3.89
N ALA A 107 -11.27 2.69 2.70
CA ALA A 107 -12.03 2.67 1.46
C ALA A 107 -12.04 1.27 0.82
N PRO A 108 -13.10 0.92 0.07
CA PRO A 108 -13.07 -0.26 -0.79
C PRO A 108 -11.86 -0.19 -1.75
N LEU A 109 -11.16 -1.31 -1.94
CA LEU A 109 -9.94 -1.36 -2.78
C LEU A 109 -10.15 -0.79 -4.19
N ARG A 110 -11.36 -0.90 -4.74
CA ARG A 110 -11.75 -0.35 -6.05
C ARG A 110 -11.73 1.19 -6.14
N THR A 111 -11.69 1.90 -5.01
CA THR A 111 -11.67 3.37 -4.94
C THR A 111 -10.31 3.93 -4.52
N VAL A 112 -9.32 3.06 -4.34
CA VAL A 112 -7.95 3.49 -4.07
C VAL A 112 -7.41 4.16 -5.33
N GLU A 113 -6.92 5.38 -5.18
CA GLU A 113 -6.25 6.09 -6.26
C GLU A 113 -4.88 5.46 -6.50
N ALA A 114 -4.65 4.96 -7.71
CA ALA A 114 -3.33 4.49 -8.12
C ALA A 114 -2.37 5.69 -8.13
N VAL A 115 -1.42 5.71 -7.21
CA VAL A 115 -0.33 6.69 -7.18
C VAL A 115 0.94 5.95 -7.59
N PRO A 116 1.47 6.21 -8.81
CA PRO A 116 2.66 5.54 -9.31
C PRO A 116 3.85 5.69 -8.38
N GLY A 117 4.54 4.58 -8.11
CA GLY A 117 5.75 4.54 -7.29
C GLY A 117 5.51 4.38 -5.79
N ILE A 118 4.25 4.23 -5.33
CA ILE A 118 3.97 3.80 -3.95
C ILE A 118 4.03 2.27 -3.89
N SER A 119 4.91 1.75 -3.03
CA SER A 119 5.05 0.31 -2.79
C SER A 119 4.89 -0.03 -1.30
N PRO A 120 4.35 -1.21 -0.94
CA PRO A 120 4.26 -1.64 0.45
C PRO A 120 5.65 -1.97 1.02
N VAL A 121 5.88 -1.62 2.29
CA VAL A 121 7.15 -1.85 2.99
C VAL A 121 6.94 -2.78 4.19
N SER A 122 7.80 -3.78 4.32
CA SER A 122 7.81 -4.63 5.51
C SER A 122 8.47 -3.93 6.69
N LEU A 123 7.78 -3.86 7.83
CA LEU A 123 8.28 -3.27 9.06
C LEU A 123 8.63 -4.34 10.09
N LYS A 124 9.76 -4.16 10.76
CA LYS A 124 10.11 -4.99 11.92
C LYS A 124 9.34 -4.49 13.16
N PRO A 125 8.64 -5.37 13.91
CA PRO A 125 7.83 -4.97 15.07
C PRO A 125 8.58 -4.18 16.14
N ALA A 126 9.87 -4.47 16.32
CA ALA A 126 10.73 -3.82 17.33
C ALA A 126 10.98 -2.32 17.06
N VAL A 127 10.64 -1.82 15.87
CA VAL A 127 10.97 -0.46 15.45
C VAL A 127 10.01 0.57 16.05
N ILE A 128 8.77 0.24 16.42
CA ILE A 128 7.71 1.25 16.69
C ILE A 128 7.14 1.18 18.12
N THR A 129 7.88 0.64 19.08
CA THR A 129 7.35 0.40 20.43
C THR A 129 7.41 1.60 21.39
N SER A 130 8.14 2.67 21.06
CA SER A 130 8.33 3.85 21.94
C SER A 130 7.76 5.15 21.36
N LEU A 131 6.63 5.11 20.66
CA LEU A 131 6.12 6.29 19.95
C LEU A 131 5.50 7.37 20.87
N LEU A 132 4.77 6.96 21.92
CA LEU A 132 4.07 7.85 22.86
C LEU A 132 4.23 7.35 24.30
N PRO A 133 5.44 7.36 24.89
CA PRO A 133 5.67 6.77 26.20
C PRO A 133 5.02 7.55 27.36
N SER A 134 4.64 8.81 27.15
CA SER A 134 3.95 9.64 28.15
C SER A 134 2.44 9.48 28.15
N GLU A 135 1.87 8.83 27.13
CA GLU A 135 0.42 8.65 26.99
C GLU A 135 0.04 7.20 27.31
N PRO A 136 -1.12 6.94 27.93
CA PRO A 136 -1.59 5.60 28.25
C PRO A 136 -2.18 4.91 27.02
N VAL A 137 -1.45 4.89 25.91
CA VAL A 137 -1.91 4.35 24.63
C VAL A 137 -1.04 3.19 24.17
N GLU A 138 -1.69 2.10 23.77
CA GLU A 138 -1.06 1.00 23.06
C GLU A 138 -0.89 1.40 21.59
N THR A 139 0.31 1.18 21.06
CA THR A 139 0.61 1.44 19.65
C THR A 139 0.81 0.13 18.90
N LYS A 140 0.13 -0.04 17.77
CA LYS A 140 0.26 -1.22 16.92
C LYS A 140 0.36 -0.81 15.45
N THR A 141 1.43 -1.20 14.80
CA THR A 141 1.60 -0.94 13.37
C THR A 141 0.68 -1.81 12.54
N LEU A 142 0.03 -1.20 11.55
CA LEU A 142 -0.89 -1.90 10.65
C LEU A 142 -0.26 -2.15 9.28
N ALA A 143 0.30 -1.11 8.67
CA ALA A 143 0.86 -1.15 7.32
C ALA A 143 1.84 -0.01 7.10
N ALA A 144 2.68 -0.14 6.07
CA ALA A 144 3.62 0.88 5.65
C ALA A 144 3.78 0.88 4.15
N TRP A 145 4.08 2.06 3.62
CA TRP A 145 4.31 2.29 2.20
C TRP A 145 5.45 3.28 2.00
N ALA A 146 6.12 3.22 0.86
CA ALA A 146 7.17 4.16 0.49
C ALA A 146 7.10 4.56 -0.98
N ALA A 147 7.49 5.80 -1.26
CA ALA A 147 7.62 6.37 -2.59
C ALA A 147 8.69 7.46 -2.61
N SER A 148 9.60 7.40 -3.60
CA SER A 148 10.61 8.41 -3.91
C SER A 148 11.32 9.02 -2.68
N GLY A 149 11.76 8.16 -1.76
CA GLY A 149 12.52 8.56 -0.56
C GLY A 149 11.67 8.97 0.65
N TYR A 150 10.35 9.06 0.50
CA TYR A 150 9.40 9.20 1.60
C TYR A 150 8.77 7.86 1.96
N SER A 151 8.46 7.70 3.23
CA SER A 151 7.78 6.54 3.78
C SER A 151 6.64 7.00 4.66
N VAL A 152 5.55 6.25 4.66
CA VAL A 152 4.41 6.44 5.57
C VAL A 152 4.12 5.15 6.32
N VAL A 153 3.81 5.29 7.61
CA VAL A 153 3.42 4.18 8.46
C VAL A 153 2.08 4.49 9.10
N ALA A 154 1.14 3.56 8.97
CA ALA A 154 -0.12 3.60 9.68
C ALA A 154 -0.01 2.85 11.01
N VAL A 155 -0.23 3.58 12.10
CA VAL A 155 -0.16 3.09 13.48
C VAL A 155 -1.55 3.21 14.10
N ARG A 156 -2.06 2.11 14.62
CA ARG A 156 -3.24 2.08 15.48
C ARG A 156 -2.84 2.51 16.89
N LEU A 157 -3.54 3.49 17.42
CA LEU A 157 -3.43 3.92 18.81
C LEU A 157 -4.70 3.49 19.53
N LYS A 158 -4.54 2.79 20.66
CA LYS A 158 -5.66 2.34 21.50
C LYS A 158 -5.46 2.81 22.94
N ASN A 159 -6.44 3.52 23.49
CA ASN A 159 -6.41 3.97 24.88
C ASN A 159 -6.52 2.78 25.84
N GLN A 160 -5.64 2.75 26.84
CA GLN A 160 -5.59 1.72 27.90
C GLN A 160 -6.03 2.29 29.26
N SER A 161 -6.60 3.49 29.28
CA SER A 161 -7.09 4.13 30.50
C SER A 161 -8.59 4.36 30.47
N ASP A 162 -9.21 4.42 31.64
CA ASP A 162 -10.65 4.69 31.80
C ASP A 162 -11.02 6.16 31.55
N LYS A 163 -10.05 7.01 31.16
CA LYS A 163 -10.24 8.43 30.91
C LYS A 163 -9.99 8.74 29.44
N PRO A 164 -10.71 9.71 28.85
CA PRO A 164 -10.43 10.15 27.49
C PRO A 164 -9.03 10.77 27.41
N VAL A 165 -8.36 10.57 26.28
CA VAL A 165 -6.99 11.06 26.02
C VAL A 165 -7.03 12.00 24.82
N VAL A 166 -6.38 13.16 24.94
CA VAL A 166 -6.20 14.09 23.81
C VAL A 166 -4.77 13.94 23.28
N LEU A 167 -4.66 13.53 22.03
CA LEU A 167 -3.39 13.28 21.37
C LEU A 167 -2.76 14.61 20.91
N ASP A 168 -1.52 14.81 21.35
CA ASP A 168 -0.67 15.92 20.94
C ASP A 168 0.46 15.40 20.04
N PRO A 169 0.56 15.86 18.77
CA PRO A 169 1.65 15.45 17.89
C PRO A 169 3.04 15.76 18.45
N ARG A 170 3.17 16.75 19.36
CA ARG A 170 4.45 17.13 19.97
C ARG A 170 4.97 16.11 20.98
N ARG A 171 4.12 15.17 21.43
CA ARG A 171 4.50 14.08 22.34
C ARG A 171 5.09 12.89 21.59
N LEU A 172 4.97 12.85 20.27
CA LEU A 172 5.50 11.77 19.44
C LEU A 172 7.02 11.74 19.52
N GLN A 173 7.57 10.56 19.81
CA GLN A 173 9.01 10.33 19.81
C GLN A 173 9.47 9.74 18.48
N GLY A 174 10.40 10.43 17.84
CA GLY A 174 10.99 10.03 16.57
C GLY A 174 11.33 11.23 15.70
N ARG A 175 11.78 10.93 14.48
CA ARG A 175 12.12 11.91 13.44
C ARG A 175 11.12 11.76 12.30
N PHE A 176 10.01 12.47 12.43
CA PHE A 176 8.94 12.46 11.44
C PHE A 176 8.91 13.76 10.65
N TYR A 177 8.66 13.65 9.35
CA TYR A 177 8.38 14.77 8.47
C TYR A 177 7.00 15.37 8.78
N SER A 178 6.00 14.50 8.97
CA SER A 178 4.66 14.89 9.41
C SER A 178 3.95 13.77 10.17
N ALA A 179 2.95 14.15 10.95
CA ALA A 179 2.12 13.26 11.74
C ALA A 179 0.65 13.68 11.63
N THR A 180 -0.20 12.78 11.14
CA THR A 180 -1.62 13.04 10.94
C THR A 180 -2.44 12.03 11.73
N PHE A 181 -3.24 12.52 12.67
CA PHE A 181 -4.22 11.70 13.37
C PHE A 181 -5.54 11.67 12.59
N GLN A 182 -6.17 10.51 12.49
CA GLN A 182 -7.55 10.40 12.00
C GLN A 182 -8.50 11.21 12.91
N HIS A 183 -8.37 11.00 14.22
CA HIS A 183 -8.99 11.81 15.26
C HIS A 183 -7.98 12.10 16.37
N ARG A 184 -7.98 13.33 16.89
CA ARG A 184 -7.04 13.79 17.94
C ARG A 184 -7.47 13.41 19.36
N TRP A 185 -8.58 12.73 19.54
CA TRP A 185 -9.08 12.34 20.84
C TRP A 185 -9.43 10.85 20.82
N LEU A 186 -9.27 10.22 21.98
CA LEU A 186 -9.63 8.83 22.24
C LEU A 186 -10.59 8.80 23.41
N GLY A 187 -11.67 8.04 23.27
CA GLY A 187 -12.58 7.71 24.38
C GLY A 187 -11.90 6.83 25.43
N ALA A 188 -12.60 6.57 26.53
CA ALA A 188 -12.12 5.65 27.57
C ALA A 188 -11.96 4.22 27.01
N GLN A 189 -11.09 3.43 27.62
CA GLN A 189 -10.86 2.04 27.25
C GLN A 189 -12.19 1.26 27.15
N GLY A 190 -12.39 0.53 26.06
CA GLY A 190 -13.59 -0.28 25.82
C GLY A 190 -14.75 0.47 25.18
N THR A 191 -14.63 1.79 24.96
CA THR A 191 -15.58 2.54 24.12
C THR A 191 -15.28 2.36 22.63
N PRO A 192 -16.26 2.50 21.72
CA PRO A 192 -16.00 2.49 20.27
C PRO A 192 -14.99 3.55 19.82
N GLU A 193 -14.84 4.63 20.59
CA GLU A 193 -13.92 5.73 20.34
C GLU A 193 -12.56 5.54 21.02
N ASP A 194 -12.29 4.39 21.64
CA ASP A 194 -11.01 4.09 22.32
C ASP A 194 -9.82 3.90 21.35
N THR A 195 -10.08 3.89 20.05
CA THR A 195 -9.10 3.58 19.00
C THR A 195 -9.09 4.66 17.91
N THR A 196 -7.90 5.05 17.46
CA THR A 196 -7.69 5.94 16.32
C THR A 196 -6.49 5.48 15.48
N LEU A 197 -6.34 6.04 14.28
CA LEU A 197 -5.16 5.84 13.44
C LEU A 197 -4.29 7.09 13.41
N LEU A 198 -2.98 6.85 13.35
CA LEU A 198 -1.95 7.84 13.18
C LEU A 198 -1.11 7.47 11.94
N TYR A 199 -0.97 8.41 11.03
CA TYR A 199 -0.15 8.31 9.83
C TYR A 199 1.13 9.11 10.06
N LEU A 200 2.28 8.43 10.06
CA LEU A 200 3.59 9.04 10.26
C LEU A 200 4.36 9.04 8.95
N VAL A 201 4.69 10.22 8.44
CA VAL A 201 5.54 10.37 7.26
C VAL A 201 6.96 10.67 7.71
N PHE A 202 7.94 10.01 7.11
CA PHE A 202 9.36 10.25 7.34
C PHE A 202 10.17 10.01 6.07
N THR A 203 11.43 10.41 6.08
CA THR A 203 12.35 10.22 4.96
C THR A 203 13.26 9.02 5.21
N GLY A 204 13.53 8.26 4.15
CA GLY A 204 14.39 7.09 4.20
C GLY A 204 13.76 5.92 4.96
N ARG A 205 14.58 5.23 5.75
CA ARG A 205 14.24 3.95 6.37
C ARG A 205 13.62 4.11 7.76
N PRO A 206 12.68 3.24 8.16
CA PRO A 206 11.98 3.33 9.43
C PRO A 206 12.92 3.28 10.64
N GLU A 207 14.02 2.53 10.58
CA GLU A 207 15.01 2.46 11.67
C GLU A 207 15.65 3.83 12.04
N ASN A 208 15.64 4.81 11.13
CA ASN A 208 16.16 6.15 11.40
C ASN A 208 15.10 7.11 11.93
N ALA A 209 13.82 6.78 11.70
CA ALA A 209 12.68 7.62 12.07
C ALA A 209 12.17 7.26 13.46
N PHE A 210 12.15 5.99 13.83
CA PHE A 210 11.65 5.55 15.12
C PHE A 210 12.78 5.25 16.11
N LEU A 211 12.51 5.49 17.40
CA LEU A 211 13.45 5.19 18.46
C LEU A 211 13.30 3.73 18.92
N PRO A 212 14.41 3.02 19.15
CA PRO A 212 14.36 1.69 19.76
C PRO A 212 13.79 1.80 21.17
N SER A 213 12.88 0.91 21.53
CA SER A 213 12.35 0.85 22.89
C SER A 213 13.46 0.44 23.86
N ALA A 214 13.58 1.18 24.97
CA ALA A 214 14.33 0.71 26.13
C ALA A 214 13.58 -0.51 26.68
N VAL A 215 13.99 -1.70 26.29
CA VAL A 215 13.58 -2.93 26.97
C VAL A 215 13.92 -2.70 28.44
N MET A 216 12.91 -2.63 29.31
CA MET A 216 13.13 -2.57 30.75
C MET A 216 14.08 -3.70 31.09
N ALA A 217 15.31 -3.34 31.45
CA ALA A 217 16.30 -4.29 31.95
C ALA A 217 15.60 -5.04 33.08
N LYS A 218 15.36 -6.33 32.84
CA LYS A 218 14.83 -7.25 33.84
C LYS A 218 15.73 -7.11 35.06
N LYS A 219 15.23 -6.42 36.09
CA LYS A 219 15.93 -6.17 37.34
C LYS A 219 16.37 -7.54 37.85
N GLY A 220 17.67 -7.81 37.77
CA GLY A 220 18.25 -9.04 38.25
C GLY A 220 17.85 -9.22 39.70
N GLY A 221 17.04 -10.25 39.96
CA GLY A 221 16.80 -10.75 41.30
C GLY A 221 18.12 -11.31 41.79
N ARG A 222 18.71 -10.62 42.76
CA ARG A 222 19.72 -11.15 43.67
C ARG A 222 19.04 -12.04 44.70
#